data_AF-A0A1I5VWF2-F1
#
_entry.id   AF-A0A1I5VWF2-F1
#
_cell.length_a   1.000
_cell.length_b   1.000
_cell.length_c   1.000
_cell.angle_alpha   90.00
_cell.angle_beta   90.00
_cell.angle_gamma   90.00
#
_symmetry.space_group_name_H-M   'P 1'
#
loop_
_entity.id
_entity.type
_entity.pdbx_description
1 polymer ?
#
loop_
_entity_poly.entity_id
_entity_poly.type
_entity_poly.pdbx_seq_one_letter_code
_entity_poly.pdbx_strand_id
1 'polypeptide(L)'
;MTVRIVPAEEWTHGEAKGICEQLSLVDVQPLVEVRDREYEADLARTLIHEFAHALLHFDVDDDTERAKREVEAEAVAYVVGRYCELDTSGSAFYLAAWESDDPEIVRDRLGRISRTAEELIDVLEDESSS
;
A
#
# COMPACT_ATOMS: atom_id res chain seq x y z
N MET A 1 1.87 -13.38 -4.88
CA MET A 1 2.14 -12.53 -3.70
C MET A 1 1.83 -13.33 -2.45
N THR A 2 2.65 -13.18 -1.41
CA THR A 2 2.42 -13.76 -0.09
C THR A 2 2.13 -12.66 0.91
N VAL A 3 1.12 -12.82 1.76
CA VAL A 3 0.74 -11.86 2.80
C VAL A 3 0.78 -12.54 4.17
N ARG A 4 1.37 -11.89 5.18
CA ARG A 4 1.47 -12.41 6.55
C ARG A 4 1.19 -11.33 7.59
N ILE A 5 0.38 -11.68 8.59
CA ILE A 5 0.29 -10.94 9.84
C ILE A 5 1.25 -11.61 10.82
N VAL A 6 2.25 -10.87 11.28
CA VAL A 6 3.33 -11.40 12.12
C VAL A 6 3.10 -10.98 13.57
N PRO A 7 3.09 -11.91 14.54
CA PRO A 7 2.94 -11.58 15.96
C PRO A 7 3.96 -10.52 16.39
N ALA A 8 3.55 -9.59 17.27
CA ALA A 8 4.43 -8.50 17.70
C ALA A 8 5.73 -8.99 18.36
N GLU A 9 5.72 -10.16 18.99
CA GLU A 9 6.90 -10.80 19.60
C GLU A 9 7.87 -11.42 18.58
N GLU A 10 7.39 -11.72 17.37
CA GLU A 10 8.19 -12.28 16.26
C GLU A 10 8.64 -11.19 15.26
N TRP A 11 8.25 -9.93 15.48
CA TRP A 11 8.55 -8.83 14.56
C TRP A 11 10.03 -8.42 14.58
N THR A 12 10.68 -8.50 13.42
CA THR A 12 12.12 -8.21 13.28
C THR A 12 12.43 -6.89 12.55
N HIS A 13 11.43 -6.19 12.03
CA HIS A 13 11.62 -5.01 11.15
C HIS A 13 11.64 -3.67 11.91
N GLY A 14 12.06 -3.68 13.19
CA GLY A 14 12.23 -2.49 14.00
C GLY A 14 10.93 -1.71 14.25
N GLU A 15 10.95 -0.40 14.00
CA GLU A 15 9.79 0.49 14.20
C GLU A 15 8.77 0.44 13.07
N ALA A 16 9.09 -0.23 11.96
CA ALA A 16 8.16 -0.39 10.84
C ALA A 16 6.90 -1.13 11.31
N LYS A 17 5.75 -0.70 10.78
CA LYS A 17 4.45 -1.31 11.03
C LYS A 17 4.10 -2.38 9.99
N GLY A 18 4.69 -2.28 8.80
CA GLY A 18 4.55 -3.21 7.71
C GLY A 18 5.76 -3.09 6.79
N ILE A 19 5.95 -4.09 5.94
CA ILE A 19 6.95 -4.10 4.89
C ILE A 19 6.40 -4.76 3.63
N CYS A 20 6.92 -4.33 2.48
CA CYS A 20 6.78 -4.99 1.20
C CYS A 20 8.19 -5.29 0.66
N GLU A 21 8.54 -6.57 0.50
CA GLU A 21 9.84 -7.02 0.00
C GLU A 21 9.69 -7.95 -1.21
N GLN A 22 10.65 -7.90 -2.14
CA GLN A 22 10.74 -8.87 -3.22
C GLN A 22 11.35 -10.17 -2.67
N LEU A 23 10.55 -11.25 -2.60
CA LEU A 23 11.12 -12.57 -2.31
C LEU A 23 11.69 -13.16 -3.60
N SER A 24 12.98 -13.53 -3.54
CA SER A 24 13.66 -14.43 -4.48
C SER A 24 13.98 -13.87 -5.88
N LEU A 25 15.21 -14.11 -6.33
CA LEU A 25 15.66 -13.91 -7.72
C LEU A 25 15.08 -14.94 -8.71
N VAL A 26 14.39 -15.97 -8.20
CA VAL A 26 13.91 -17.13 -8.98
C VAL A 26 12.38 -17.09 -9.18
N ASP A 27 11.64 -16.71 -8.14
CA ASP A 27 10.18 -16.58 -8.17
C ASP A 27 9.84 -15.18 -7.68
N VAL A 28 9.87 -14.20 -8.59
CA VAL A 28 9.55 -12.79 -8.32
C VAL A 28 8.11 -12.66 -7.82
N GLN A 29 7.93 -12.79 -6.51
CA GLN A 29 6.67 -12.57 -5.85
C GLN A 29 6.85 -11.62 -4.67
N PRO A 30 5.99 -10.60 -4.52
CA PRO A 30 6.04 -9.75 -3.36
C PRO A 30 5.68 -10.53 -2.10
N LEU A 31 6.40 -10.22 -1.02
CA LEU A 31 6.03 -10.55 0.35
C LEU A 31 5.59 -9.28 1.05
N VAL A 32 4.39 -9.33 1.59
CA VAL A 32 3.86 -8.31 2.49
C VAL A 32 3.79 -8.89 3.89
N GLU A 33 4.46 -8.25 4.84
CA GLU A 33 4.35 -8.58 6.26
C GLU A 33 3.86 -7.37 7.04
N VAL A 34 2.91 -7.57 7.94
CA VAL A 34 2.37 -6.51 8.80
C VAL A 34 2.44 -6.96 10.24
N ARG A 35 2.92 -6.07 11.12
CA ARG A 35 2.98 -6.34 12.56
C ARG A 35 1.59 -6.40 13.17
N ASP A 36 1.28 -7.51 13.81
CA ASP A 36 0.04 -7.72 14.56
C ASP A 36 -0.11 -6.68 15.68
N ARG A 37 -1.35 -6.20 15.89
CA ARG A 37 -1.70 -5.16 16.86
C ARG A 37 -3.20 -5.12 17.13
N GLU A 38 -3.58 -4.56 18.28
CA GLU A 38 -4.96 -4.52 18.75
C GLU A 38 -5.91 -3.67 17.87
N TYR A 39 -5.43 -2.57 17.28
CA TYR A 39 -6.28 -1.67 16.51
C TYR A 39 -6.40 -2.13 15.05
N GLU A 40 -7.43 -2.92 14.77
CA GLU A 40 -7.66 -3.59 13.48
C GLU A 40 -7.75 -2.61 12.30
N ALA A 41 -8.28 -1.40 12.48
CA ALA A 41 -8.34 -0.39 11.42
C ALA A 41 -6.95 0.11 10.99
N ASP A 42 -6.03 0.35 11.94
CA ASP A 42 -4.63 0.71 11.63
C ASP A 42 -3.87 -0.47 11.04
N LEU A 43 -4.17 -1.69 11.48
CA LEU A 43 -3.62 -2.91 10.88
C LEU A 43 -4.07 -3.06 9.41
N ALA A 44 -5.36 -2.99 9.15
CA ALA A 44 -5.94 -3.11 7.82
C ALA A 44 -5.41 -2.01 6.88
N ARG A 45 -5.35 -0.76 7.35
CA ARG A 45 -4.74 0.33 6.57
C ARG A 45 -3.28 0.06 6.23
N THR A 46 -2.49 -0.37 7.22
CA THR A 46 -1.07 -0.71 6.98
C THR A 46 -0.97 -1.83 5.95
N LEU A 47 -1.84 -2.84 6.03
CA LEU A 47 -1.85 -3.95 5.09
C LEU A 47 -2.20 -3.50 3.66
N ILE A 48 -3.23 -2.68 3.51
CA ILE A 48 -3.61 -2.13 2.20
C ILE A 48 -2.47 -1.28 1.62
N HIS A 49 -1.76 -0.51 2.45
CA HIS A 49 -0.59 0.28 2.03
C HIS A 49 0.53 -0.59 1.46
N GLU A 50 0.97 -1.61 2.19
CA GLU A 50 2.04 -2.51 1.73
C GLU A 50 1.62 -3.32 0.50
N PHE A 51 0.33 -3.69 0.41
CA PHE A 51 -0.21 -4.36 -0.77
C PHE A 51 -0.24 -3.41 -1.98
N ALA A 52 -0.59 -2.14 -1.79
CA ALA A 52 -0.54 -1.13 -2.84
C ALA A 52 0.90 -0.93 -3.36
N HIS A 53 1.90 -0.95 -2.47
CA HIS A 53 3.31 -0.98 -2.87
C HIS A 53 3.64 -2.19 -3.73
N ALA A 54 3.17 -3.39 -3.36
CA ALA A 54 3.35 -4.59 -4.15
C ALA A 54 2.68 -4.52 -5.54
N LEU A 55 1.52 -3.86 -5.69
CA LEU A 55 0.87 -3.72 -6.99
C LEU A 55 1.52 -2.63 -7.87
N LEU A 56 1.86 -1.49 -7.26
CA LEU A 56 2.34 -0.31 -7.99
C LEU A 56 3.85 -0.33 -8.27
N HIS A 57 4.63 -0.94 -7.38
CA HIS A 57 6.06 -0.68 -7.27
C HIS A 57 6.92 -1.93 -7.13
N PHE A 58 6.34 -3.12 -7.32
CA PHE A 58 7.05 -4.38 -7.11
C PHE A 58 8.36 -4.51 -7.90
N ASP A 59 8.49 -3.94 -9.10
CA ASP A 59 9.72 -3.97 -9.92
C ASP A 59 10.49 -2.62 -9.93
N VAL A 60 10.28 -1.74 -8.93
CA VAL A 60 10.88 -0.40 -8.90
C VAL A 60 11.91 -0.24 -7.78
N ASP A 61 13.20 -0.27 -8.16
CA ASP A 61 14.34 -0.05 -7.26
C ASP A 61 14.87 1.40 -7.25
N ASP A 62 14.14 2.36 -7.83
CA ASP A 62 14.56 3.75 -7.86
C ASP A 62 14.28 4.46 -6.51
N ASP A 63 15.34 4.62 -5.72
CA ASP A 63 15.31 5.32 -4.43
C ASP A 63 14.96 6.81 -4.57
N THR A 64 15.22 7.45 -5.72
CA THR A 64 14.95 8.89 -5.91
C THR A 64 13.45 9.20 -5.91
N GLU A 65 12.63 8.21 -6.24
CA GLU A 65 11.18 8.33 -6.31
C GLU A 65 10.47 7.75 -5.08
N ARG A 66 11.22 7.27 -4.07
CA ARG A 66 10.64 6.63 -2.87
C ARG A 66 9.56 7.48 -2.21
N ALA A 67 9.81 8.78 -1.99
CA ALA A 67 8.83 9.67 -1.38
C ALA A 67 7.52 9.75 -2.18
N LYS A 68 7.60 9.72 -3.51
CA LYS A 68 6.42 9.75 -4.39
C LYS A 68 5.70 8.40 -4.40
N ARG A 69 6.44 7.30 -4.32
CA ARG A 69 5.88 5.93 -4.19
C ARG A 69 5.09 5.74 -2.91
N GLU A 70 5.64 6.18 -1.77
CA GLU A 70 4.91 6.18 -0.48
C GLU A 70 3.58 6.94 -0.59
N VAL A 71 3.59 8.04 -1.33
CA VAL A 71 2.41 8.88 -1.54
C VAL A 71 1.36 8.19 -2.42
N GLU A 72 1.78 7.46 -3.46
CA GLU A 72 0.85 6.66 -4.29
C GLU A 72 0.23 5.52 -3.48
N ALA A 73 1.05 4.77 -2.72
CA ALA A 73 0.57 3.68 -1.87
C ALA A 73 -0.39 4.17 -0.77
N GLU A 74 -0.05 5.28 -0.11
CA GLU A 74 -0.91 5.89 0.92
C GLU A 74 -2.23 6.40 0.33
N ALA A 75 -2.21 6.94 -0.90
CA ALA A 75 -3.42 7.38 -1.59
C ALA A 75 -4.35 6.19 -1.94
N VAL A 76 -3.80 5.06 -2.37
CA VAL A 76 -4.57 3.82 -2.58
C VAL A 76 -5.17 3.34 -1.24
N ALA A 77 -4.36 3.28 -0.18
CA ALA A 77 -4.83 2.87 1.14
C ALA A 77 -5.95 3.77 1.68
N TYR A 78 -5.88 5.08 1.40
CA TYR A 78 -6.95 6.01 1.71
C TYR A 78 -8.24 5.68 0.98
N VAL A 79 -8.20 5.53 -0.35
CA VAL A 79 -9.41 5.30 -1.16
C VAL A 79 -10.08 3.98 -0.77
N VAL A 80 -9.32 2.90 -0.69
CA VAL A 80 -9.83 1.56 -0.32
C VAL A 80 -10.30 1.55 1.14
N GLY A 81 -9.55 2.16 2.06
CA GLY A 81 -9.95 2.28 3.46
C GLY A 81 -11.26 3.07 3.64
N ARG A 82 -11.45 4.14 2.86
CA ARG A 82 -12.71 4.90 2.83
C ARG A 82 -13.87 4.10 2.28
N TYR A 83 -13.64 3.29 1.24
CA TYR A 83 -14.65 2.36 0.72
C TYR A 83 -15.06 1.34 1.78
N CYS A 84 -14.10 0.83 2.56
CA CYS A 84 -14.33 -0.12 3.66
C CYS A 84 -14.82 0.54 4.98
N GLU A 85 -15.16 1.82 4.97
CA GLU A 85 -15.58 2.60 6.15
C GLU A 85 -14.57 2.61 7.32
N LEU A 86 -13.28 2.42 7.03
CA LEU A 86 -12.21 2.46 8.02
C LEU A 86 -11.88 3.89 8.47
N ASP A 87 -11.38 4.03 9.70
CA ASP A 87 -10.79 5.29 10.15
C ASP A 87 -9.49 5.56 9.39
N THR A 88 -9.57 6.48 8.42
CA THR A 88 -8.43 6.89 7.60
C THR A 88 -7.71 8.12 8.16
N SER A 89 -7.90 8.48 9.44
CA SER A 89 -7.22 9.63 10.03
C SER A 89 -5.69 9.49 9.91
N GLY A 90 -5.02 10.53 9.39
CA GLY A 90 -3.56 10.55 9.19
C GLY A 90 -3.02 10.06 7.83
N SER A 91 -3.88 9.83 6.83
CA SER A 91 -3.49 9.44 5.44
C SER A 91 -3.48 10.61 4.44
N ALA A 92 -4.01 11.77 4.84
CA ALA A 92 -4.22 12.89 3.94
C ALA A 92 -3.02 13.85 3.92
N PHE A 93 -2.06 13.65 3.01
CA PHE A 93 -1.08 14.69 2.63
C PHE A 93 -0.44 14.51 1.24
N TYR A 94 -1.10 13.81 0.30
CA TYR A 94 -0.43 13.35 -0.92
C TYR A 94 -0.14 14.44 -1.97
N LEU A 95 -0.97 15.48 -2.09
CA LEU A 95 -0.79 16.50 -3.14
C LEU A 95 0.46 17.38 -2.93
N ALA A 96 0.91 17.57 -1.70
CA ALA A 96 2.08 18.40 -1.40
C ALA A 96 3.39 17.79 -1.93
N ALA A 97 3.46 16.46 -2.07
CA ALA A 97 4.65 15.77 -2.56
C ALA A 97 4.89 15.95 -4.07
N TRP A 98 3.89 16.41 -4.82
CA TRP A 98 3.94 16.54 -6.29
C TRP A 98 3.76 17.98 -6.79
N GLU A 99 3.85 18.98 -5.91
CA GLU A 99 3.64 20.39 -6.27
C GLU A 99 4.59 20.87 -7.39
N SER A 100 5.77 20.27 -7.51
CA SER A 100 6.79 20.61 -8.52
C SER A 100 6.79 19.70 -9.75
N ASP A 101 5.93 18.67 -9.80
CA ASP A 101 5.89 17.72 -10.91
C ASP A 101 5.10 18.28 -12.11
N ASP A 102 5.43 17.79 -13.31
CA ASP A 102 4.69 18.12 -14.52
C ASP A 102 3.21 17.65 -14.40
N PRO A 103 2.22 18.47 -14.79
CA PRO A 103 0.81 18.09 -14.73
C PRO A 103 0.48 16.75 -15.43
N GLU A 104 1.21 16.38 -16.48
CA GLU A 104 1.05 15.10 -17.15
C GLU A 104 1.53 13.93 -16.28
N ILE A 105 2.63 14.10 -15.55
CA ILE A 105 3.14 13.12 -14.59
C ILE A 105 2.11 12.97 -13.47
N VAL A 106 1.62 14.07 -12.90
CA VAL A 106 0.60 14.03 -11.84
C VAL A 106 -0.66 13.28 -12.30
N ARG A 107 -1.13 13.52 -13.53
CA ARG A 107 -2.26 12.78 -14.12
C ARG A 107 -1.98 11.30 -14.26
N ASP A 108 -0.78 10.91 -14.68
CA ASP A 108 -0.41 9.50 -14.77
C ASP A 108 -0.44 8.81 -13.40
N ARG A 109 0.14 9.46 -12.37
CA ARG A 109 0.10 8.97 -10.98
C ARG A 109 -1.32 8.77 -10.49
N LEU A 110 -2.18 9.78 -10.66
CA LEU A 110 -3.60 9.70 -10.31
C LEU A 110 -4.32 8.56 -11.04
N GLY A 111 -3.98 8.34 -12.31
CA GLY A 111 -4.49 7.21 -13.08
C GLY A 111 -4.06 5.86 -12.51
N ARG A 112 -2.79 5.71 -12.10
CA ARG A 112 -2.27 4.48 -11.48
C ARG A 112 -2.93 4.21 -10.11
N ILE A 113 -3.07 5.25 -9.28
CA ILE A 113 -3.77 5.16 -7.98
C ILE A 113 -5.21 4.70 -8.18
N SER A 114 -5.95 5.34 -9.09
CA SER A 114 -7.37 5.05 -9.31
C SER A 114 -7.57 3.59 -9.74
N ARG A 115 -6.80 3.11 -10.73
CA ARG A 115 -6.87 1.73 -11.22
C ARG A 115 -6.53 0.70 -10.14
N THR A 116 -5.51 0.97 -9.33
CA THR A 116 -5.07 0.06 -8.27
C THR A 116 -6.11 -0.02 -7.15
N ALA A 117 -6.72 1.12 -6.80
CA ALA A 117 -7.79 1.14 -5.83
C ALA A 117 -9.05 0.39 -6.33
N GLU A 118 -9.40 0.56 -7.60
CA GLU A 118 -10.49 -0.19 -8.25
C GLU A 118 -10.22 -1.71 -8.20
N GLU A 119 -9.02 -2.15 -8.60
CA GLU A 119 -8.65 -3.57 -8.55
C GLU A 119 -8.76 -4.16 -7.14
N LEU A 120 -8.31 -3.43 -6.12
CA LEU A 120 -8.42 -3.87 -4.73
C LEU A 120 -9.87 -3.94 -4.25
N ILE A 121 -10.70 -2.98 -4.62
CA ILE A 121 -12.13 -2.97 -4.26
C ILE A 121 -12.84 -4.15 -4.94
N ASP A 122 -12.57 -4.41 -6.22
CA ASP A 122 -13.17 -5.53 -6.95
C ASP A 122 -12.84 -6.88 -6.28
N VAL A 123 -11.58 -7.07 -5.86
CA VAL A 123 -11.17 -8.28 -5.11
C VAL A 123 -11.91 -8.42 -3.78
N LEU A 124 -12.15 -7.32 -3.06
CA LEU A 124 -12.89 -7.34 -1.80
C LEU A 124 -14.39 -7.65 -2.01
N GLU A 125 -14.98 -7.14 -3.09
CA GLU A 125 -16.39 -7.41 -3.45
C GLU A 125 -16.59 -8.88 -3.87
N ASP A 126 -15.65 -9.46 -4.63
CA ASP A 126 -15.72 -10.86 -5.08
C ASP A 126 -15.64 -11.86 -3.91
N GLU A 127 -14.77 -11.60 -2.92
CA GLU A 127 -14.69 -12.43 -1.71
C GLU A 127 -15.94 -12.28 -0.82
N SER A 128 -16.58 -11.11 -0.80
CA SER A 128 -17.84 -10.89 -0.06
C SER A 128 -19.04 -11.63 -0.66
N SER A 129 -18.94 -12.03 -1.92
CA SER A 129 -19.98 -12.75 -2.68
C SER A 129 -19.80 -14.28 -2.65
N SER A 130 -18.76 -14.79 -1.99
CA SER A 130 -18.34 -16.21 -1.98
C SER A 130 -18.65 -16.96 -0.68
#